data_AF-A0AAD6JXW0-F1
#
_entry.id   AF-A0AAD6JXW0-F1
#
_cell.length_a   1.000
_cell.length_b   1.000
_cell.length_c   1.000
_cell.angle_alpha   90.00
_cell.angle_beta   90.00
_cell.angle_gamma   90.00
#
_symmetry.space_group_name_H-M   'P 1'
#
loop_
_entity.id
_entity.type
_entity.pdbx_description
1 polymer ?
#
loop_
_entity_poly.entity_id
_entity_poly.type
_entity_poly.pdbx_seq_one_letter_code
_entity_poly.pdbx_strand_id
1 'polypeptide(L)'
;MWMHIDDGNYTKAAVGIAISDYPTGPFSYLHSKRPHGFDSRDMTIFKDDDGVAYIIYSSEDNSELHIGPLTEDYLDVTHVVRRILIGQHREAPALFKYQGTYYMITSGCTGWAPNEALAHAAESIMGPWETMGNPCIGGNKMFRQTTFFAQVGGPADRPLDYDFGFPVWSRVSIYWHRKWRLPSGWRGLK
;
A
#
# COMPACT_ATOMS: atom_id res chain seq x y z
N MET A 1 5.08 6.65 -12.31
CA MET A 1 5.20 6.66 -10.84
C MET A 1 3.95 7.30 -10.30
N TRP A 2 3.31 6.65 -9.33
CA TRP A 2 2.23 7.22 -8.53
C TRP A 2 2.75 7.44 -7.12
N MET A 3 2.35 8.54 -6.49
CA MET A 3 2.74 8.87 -5.11
C MET A 3 1.60 9.54 -4.35
N HIS A 4 1.63 9.46 -3.03
CA HIS A 4 0.83 10.35 -2.17
C HIS A 4 1.44 11.76 -2.21
N ILE A 5 0.59 12.76 -2.45
CA ILE A 5 0.91 14.18 -2.41
C ILE A 5 0.05 14.82 -1.33
N ASP A 6 0.70 15.54 -0.42
CA ASP A 6 0.01 16.25 0.64
C ASP A 6 0.57 17.64 0.91
N ASP A 7 -0.11 18.37 1.79
CA ASP A 7 0.42 19.55 2.48
C ASP A 7 0.93 19.16 3.89
N GLY A 8 1.54 20.12 4.60
CA GLY A 8 2.10 19.86 5.93
C GLY A 8 1.08 19.46 7.00
N ASN A 9 -0.21 19.63 6.74
CA ASN A 9 -1.31 19.30 7.66
C ASN A 9 -2.11 18.06 7.21
N TYR A 10 -1.67 17.38 6.16
CA TYR A 10 -2.34 16.21 5.59
C TYR A 10 -3.77 16.48 5.08
N THR A 11 -4.07 17.72 4.66
CA THR A 11 -5.43 18.11 4.22
C THR A 11 -5.62 18.05 2.71
N LYS A 12 -4.55 18.07 1.93
CA LYS A 12 -4.63 17.96 0.46
C LYS A 12 -5.05 16.55 0.06
N ALA A 13 -4.40 15.53 0.65
CA ALA A 13 -4.70 14.11 0.50
C ALA A 13 -5.01 13.74 -0.97
N ALA A 14 -3.99 13.80 -1.81
CA ALA A 14 -4.10 13.60 -3.25
C ALA A 14 -3.08 12.57 -3.75
N VAL A 15 -3.31 12.06 -4.96
CA VAL A 15 -2.28 11.36 -5.72
C VAL A 15 -1.45 12.34 -6.54
N GLY A 16 -0.21 12.00 -6.82
CA GLY A 16 0.66 12.61 -7.81
C GLY A 16 1.06 11.60 -8.87
N ILE A 17 1.20 12.08 -10.11
CA ILE A 17 1.62 11.26 -11.25
C ILE A 17 2.87 11.86 -11.87
N ALA A 18 3.88 11.02 -12.09
CA ALA A 18 5.11 11.37 -12.79
C ALA A 18 5.54 10.27 -13.77
N ILE A 19 6.14 10.66 -14.89
CA ILE A 19 6.55 9.76 -15.97
C ILE A 19 8.06 9.82 -16.20
N SER A 20 8.62 8.77 -16.78
CA SER A 20 10.03 8.69 -17.16
C SER A 20 10.20 7.61 -18.22
N ASP A 21 11.12 7.83 -19.15
CA ASP A 21 11.52 6.81 -20.13
C ASP A 21 12.36 5.69 -19.48
N TYR A 22 12.91 5.95 -18.29
CA TYR A 22 13.74 5.00 -17.55
C TYR A 22 13.18 4.69 -16.16
N PRO A 23 13.21 3.43 -15.68
CA PRO A 23 12.75 3.07 -14.33
C PRO A 23 13.49 3.80 -13.19
N THR A 24 14.71 4.26 -13.46
CA THR A 24 15.54 5.00 -12.51
C THR A 24 15.31 6.51 -12.54
N GLY A 25 14.55 7.03 -13.51
CA GLY A 25 14.39 8.46 -13.75
C GLY A 25 15.39 9.03 -14.76
N PRO A 26 15.42 10.35 -14.96
CA PRO A 26 14.67 11.35 -14.21
C PRO A 26 13.16 11.28 -14.46
N PHE A 27 12.36 11.52 -13.43
CA PHE A 27 10.89 11.58 -13.55
C PHE A 27 10.41 13.01 -13.78
N SER A 28 9.59 13.20 -14.81
CA SER A 28 8.84 14.43 -15.06
C SER A 28 7.49 14.35 -14.38
N TYR A 29 7.26 15.25 -13.41
CA TYR A 29 5.98 15.37 -12.75
C TYR A 29 4.92 15.94 -13.70
N LEU A 30 3.74 15.33 -13.71
CA LEU A 30 2.63 15.75 -14.55
C LEU A 30 1.65 16.63 -13.77
N HIS A 31 1.00 16.05 -12.76
CA HIS A 31 -0.03 16.72 -11.98
C HIS A 31 -0.36 15.95 -10.69
N SER A 32 -1.19 16.56 -9.83
CA SER A 32 -1.78 15.92 -8.64
C SER A 32 -3.29 16.11 -8.64
N LYS A 33 -4.03 15.13 -8.15
CA LYS A 33 -5.48 15.24 -7.95
C LYS A 33 -6.01 14.28 -6.91
N ARG A 34 -7.26 14.49 -6.50
CA ARG A 34 -8.04 13.53 -5.71
C ARG A 34 -8.64 12.45 -6.63
N PRO A 35 -8.21 11.18 -6.55
CA PRO A 35 -8.68 10.13 -7.44
C PRO A 35 -10.18 9.87 -7.20
N HIS A 36 -10.96 9.78 -8.27
CA HIS A 36 -12.42 9.63 -8.25
C HIS A 36 -13.17 10.72 -7.44
N GLY A 37 -12.53 11.85 -7.13
CA GLY A 37 -13.09 12.92 -6.29
C GLY A 37 -12.92 12.71 -4.77
N PHE A 38 -12.31 11.61 -4.34
CA PHE A 38 -12.08 11.30 -2.92
C PHE A 38 -10.67 11.67 -2.46
N ASP A 39 -10.50 11.88 -1.16
CA ASP A 39 -9.17 11.99 -0.56
C ASP A 39 -8.37 10.69 -0.77
N SER A 40 -7.04 10.83 -0.86
CA SER A 40 -6.11 9.70 -0.99
C SER A 40 -4.88 9.98 -0.14
N ARG A 41 -4.60 9.07 0.81
CA ARG A 41 -3.39 9.10 1.62
C ARG A 41 -2.50 7.91 1.26
N ASP A 42 -2.21 7.04 2.22
CA ASP A 42 -1.45 5.80 1.98
C ASP A 42 -2.02 5.04 0.78
N MET A 43 -1.13 4.69 -0.15
CA MET A 43 -1.56 4.13 -1.42
C MET A 43 -0.55 3.13 -1.98
N THR A 44 -1.04 2.29 -2.89
CA THR A 44 -0.23 1.42 -3.73
C THR A 44 -0.87 1.25 -5.10
N ILE A 45 -0.09 0.71 -6.04
CA ILE A 45 -0.55 0.31 -7.36
C ILE A 45 -0.30 -1.18 -7.55
N PHE A 46 -1.22 -1.85 -8.23
CA PHE A 46 -1.07 -3.25 -8.61
C PHE A 46 -1.43 -3.42 -10.08
N LYS A 47 -0.54 -4.05 -10.86
CA LYS A 47 -0.83 -4.42 -12.24
C LYS A 47 -1.14 -5.91 -12.30
N ASP A 48 -2.33 -6.23 -12.77
CA ASP A 48 -2.83 -7.59 -12.89
C ASP A 48 -2.33 -8.27 -14.19
N ASP A 49 -2.53 -9.59 -14.26
CA ASP A 49 -2.05 -10.43 -15.35
C ASP A 49 -2.73 -10.10 -16.70
N ASP A 50 -3.93 -9.51 -16.66
CA ASP A 50 -4.68 -9.03 -17.84
C ASP A 50 -4.16 -7.69 -18.38
N GLY A 51 -3.18 -7.09 -17.71
CA GLY A 51 -2.58 -5.80 -18.08
C GLY A 51 -3.29 -4.58 -17.48
N VAL A 52 -4.41 -4.74 -16.79
CA VAL A 52 -5.09 -3.65 -16.09
C VAL A 52 -4.30 -3.31 -14.81
N ALA A 53 -4.05 -2.02 -14.60
CA ALA A 53 -3.47 -1.53 -13.35
C ALA A 53 -4.57 -0.96 -12.46
N TYR A 54 -4.41 -1.11 -11.15
CA TYR A 54 -5.34 -0.66 -10.14
C TYR A 54 -4.61 0.20 -9.12
N ILE A 55 -5.26 1.26 -8.66
CA ILE A 55 -4.83 2.00 -7.48
C ILE A 55 -5.65 1.54 -6.26
N ILE A 56 -4.96 1.38 -5.13
CA ILE A 56 -5.56 1.11 -3.83
C ILE A 56 -5.09 2.21 -2.89
N TYR A 57 -6.01 2.89 -2.19
CA TYR A 57 -5.67 4.03 -1.35
C TYR A 57 -6.59 4.17 -0.14
N SER A 58 -6.04 4.66 0.97
CA SER A 58 -6.81 5.07 2.15
C SER A 58 -7.58 6.35 1.88
N SER A 59 -8.86 6.35 2.24
CA SER A 59 -9.83 7.41 1.95
C SER A 59 -10.83 7.56 3.10
N GLU A 60 -11.70 8.57 3.00
CA GLU A 60 -12.70 8.94 4.00
C GLU A 60 -12.06 9.09 5.38
N ASP A 61 -11.05 9.97 5.47
CA ASP A 61 -10.26 10.21 6.69
C ASP A 61 -9.61 8.93 7.26
N ASN A 62 -9.07 8.12 6.35
CA ASN A 62 -8.45 6.83 6.63
C ASN A 62 -9.39 5.82 7.30
N SER A 63 -10.71 5.99 7.15
CA SER A 63 -11.67 5.02 7.69
C SER A 63 -11.73 3.72 6.88
N GLU A 64 -11.34 3.79 5.61
CA GLU A 64 -11.48 2.69 4.66
C GLU A 64 -10.50 2.78 3.49
N LEU A 65 -10.51 1.76 2.63
CA LEU A 65 -9.73 1.77 1.39
C LEU A 65 -10.67 1.86 0.18
N HIS A 66 -10.20 2.55 -0.85
CA HIS A 66 -10.80 2.56 -2.18
C HIS A 66 -9.91 1.78 -3.15
N ILE A 67 -10.53 1.09 -4.10
CA ILE A 67 -9.86 0.45 -5.23
C ILE A 67 -10.53 0.81 -6.54
N GLY A 68 -9.74 1.16 -7.56
CA GLY A 68 -10.25 1.46 -8.90
C GLY A 68 -9.20 1.17 -9.98
N PRO A 69 -9.63 0.76 -11.19
CA PRO A 69 -8.72 0.58 -12.30
C PRO A 69 -8.23 1.92 -12.82
N LEU A 70 -6.98 1.92 -13.28
CA LEU A 70 -6.37 2.98 -14.04
C LEU A 70 -6.81 2.90 -15.51
N THR A 71 -6.73 4.05 -16.17
CA THR A 71 -6.82 4.19 -17.62
C THR A 71 -5.69 3.42 -18.33
N GLU A 72 -5.84 3.17 -19.62
CA GLU A 72 -4.90 2.34 -20.40
C GLU A 72 -3.47 2.88 -20.44
N ASP A 73 -3.29 4.21 -20.35
CA ASP A 73 -1.98 4.86 -20.28
C ASP A 73 -1.41 4.91 -18.84
N TYR A 74 -2.18 4.45 -17.86
CA TYR A 74 -1.89 4.47 -16.42
C TYR A 74 -1.64 5.88 -15.84
N LEU A 75 -2.09 6.93 -16.53
CA LEU A 75 -1.89 8.32 -16.09
C LEU A 75 -3.10 8.88 -15.34
N ASP A 76 -4.22 8.16 -15.35
CA ASP A 76 -5.42 8.52 -14.63
C ASP A 76 -6.20 7.29 -14.12
N VAL A 77 -7.12 7.48 -13.19
CA VAL A 77 -8.15 6.53 -12.80
C VAL A 77 -9.32 6.54 -13.78
N THR A 78 -9.99 5.40 -13.93
CA THR A 78 -11.30 5.34 -14.59
C THR A 78 -12.40 5.91 -13.69
N HIS A 79 -13.66 5.84 -14.12
CA HIS A 79 -14.81 6.22 -13.29
C HIS A 79 -15.23 5.14 -12.29
N VAL A 80 -14.65 3.94 -12.35
CA VAL A 80 -15.03 2.81 -11.50
C VAL A 80 -14.22 2.84 -10.20
N VAL A 81 -14.92 2.85 -9.06
CA VAL A 81 -14.30 2.73 -7.74
C VAL A 81 -15.13 1.82 -6.86
N ARG A 82 -14.47 1.02 -6.01
CA ARG A 82 -15.10 0.25 -4.95
C ARG A 82 -14.51 0.60 -3.60
N ARG A 83 -15.39 0.75 -2.61
CA ARG A 83 -15.06 0.93 -1.20
C ARG A 83 -14.87 -0.45 -0.56
N ILE A 84 -13.76 -0.68 0.12
CA ILE A 84 -13.40 -1.96 0.74
C ILE A 84 -12.88 -1.70 2.16
N LEU A 85 -12.99 -2.70 3.04
CA LEU A 85 -12.57 -2.59 4.45
C LEU A 85 -13.21 -1.37 5.17
N ILE A 86 -14.48 -1.09 4.85
CA ILE A 86 -15.25 0.05 5.36
C ILE A 86 -15.23 0.09 6.89
N GLY A 87 -14.80 1.21 7.47
CA GLY A 87 -14.74 1.44 8.91
C GLY A 87 -13.69 0.60 9.66
N GLN A 88 -12.78 -0.09 8.94
CA GLN A 88 -11.74 -0.89 9.58
C GLN A 88 -10.47 -0.09 9.89
N HIS A 89 -10.39 1.17 9.45
CA HIS A 89 -9.27 2.08 9.70
C HIS A 89 -7.90 1.48 9.34
N ARG A 90 -7.79 1.01 8.10
CA ARG A 90 -6.58 0.37 7.55
C ARG A 90 -5.82 1.31 6.63
N GLU A 91 -4.49 1.20 6.66
CA GLU A 91 -3.54 2.02 5.89
C GLU A 91 -2.37 1.17 5.37
N ALA A 92 -1.40 1.80 4.69
CA ALA A 92 -0.25 1.18 4.04
C ALA A 92 -0.55 -0.12 3.27
N PRO A 93 -1.49 -0.10 2.29
CA PRO A 93 -1.86 -1.30 1.55
C PRO A 93 -0.69 -1.85 0.73
N ALA A 94 -0.43 -3.15 0.87
CA ALA A 94 0.59 -3.86 0.10
C ALA A 94 -0.04 -5.12 -0.53
N LEU A 95 -0.20 -5.11 -1.86
CA LEU A 95 -0.97 -6.10 -2.61
C LEU A 95 -0.06 -7.02 -3.43
N PHE A 96 -0.41 -8.31 -3.46
CA PHE A 96 0.18 -9.29 -4.38
C PHE A 96 -0.85 -10.36 -4.75
N LYS A 97 -0.58 -11.14 -5.80
CA LYS A 97 -1.42 -12.24 -6.26
C LYS A 97 -0.66 -13.55 -6.19
N TYR A 98 -1.31 -14.62 -5.74
CA TYR A 98 -0.73 -15.95 -5.66
C TYR A 98 -1.79 -17.02 -5.94
N GLN A 99 -1.52 -17.89 -6.93
CA GLN A 99 -2.41 -18.98 -7.33
C GLN A 99 -3.86 -18.54 -7.60
N GLY A 100 -4.05 -17.39 -8.24
CA GLY A 100 -5.38 -16.86 -8.57
C GLY A 100 -6.05 -16.06 -7.45
N THR A 101 -5.56 -16.13 -6.21
CA THR A 101 -6.06 -15.33 -5.09
C THR A 101 -5.25 -14.04 -4.93
N TYR A 102 -5.94 -12.93 -4.71
CA TYR A 102 -5.34 -11.64 -4.33
C TYR A 102 -5.18 -11.58 -2.82
N TYR A 103 -4.05 -11.06 -2.38
CA TYR A 103 -3.74 -10.84 -0.98
C TYR A 103 -3.31 -9.39 -0.77
N MET A 104 -3.76 -8.81 0.33
CA MET A 104 -3.42 -7.44 0.73
C MET A 104 -3.02 -7.44 2.20
N ILE A 105 -1.87 -6.86 2.51
CA ILE A 105 -1.43 -6.61 3.88
C ILE A 105 -1.61 -5.13 4.17
N THR A 106 -2.14 -4.81 5.34
CA THR A 106 -2.37 -3.42 5.79
C THR A 106 -1.88 -3.25 7.23
N SER A 107 -1.55 -2.01 7.62
CA SER A 107 -1.45 -1.58 9.02
C SER A 107 -2.74 -0.90 9.48
N GLY A 108 -2.90 -0.72 10.79
CA GLY A 108 -3.93 0.14 11.37
C GLY A 108 -3.46 1.57 11.52
N CYS A 109 -4.39 2.52 11.69
CA CYS A 109 -4.09 3.95 11.79
C CYS A 109 -3.62 4.36 13.20
N THR A 110 -2.34 4.18 13.51
CA THR A 110 -1.74 4.56 14.82
C THR A 110 -0.61 5.59 14.70
N GLY A 111 -0.63 6.37 13.61
CA GLY A 111 0.42 7.34 13.30
C GLY A 111 1.77 6.65 13.15
N TRP A 112 2.78 7.14 13.87
CA TRP A 112 4.13 6.57 13.81
C TRP A 112 4.33 5.32 14.69
N ALA A 113 3.38 5.01 15.58
CA ALA A 113 3.51 3.84 16.42
C ALA A 113 3.26 2.57 15.58
N PRO A 114 4.11 1.54 15.68
CA PRO A 114 3.87 0.27 15.00
C PRO A 114 2.64 -0.42 15.58
N ASN A 115 1.94 -1.15 14.74
CA ASN A 115 0.76 -1.92 15.12
C ASN A 115 0.68 -3.25 14.37
N GLU A 116 -0.31 -4.04 14.77
CA GLU A 116 -0.58 -5.36 14.22
C GLU A 116 -1.03 -5.30 12.75
N ALA A 117 -0.33 -6.07 11.92
CA ALA A 117 -0.67 -6.25 10.52
C ALA A 117 -1.97 -7.02 10.40
N LEU A 118 -2.77 -6.73 9.38
CA LEU A 118 -3.85 -7.60 8.95
C LEU A 118 -3.62 -7.98 7.50
N ALA A 119 -3.84 -9.25 7.20
CA ALA A 119 -3.89 -9.74 5.83
C ALA A 119 -5.35 -10.00 5.43
N HIS A 120 -5.64 -9.68 4.19
CA HIS A 120 -6.93 -9.80 3.55
C HIS A 120 -6.79 -10.59 2.26
N ALA A 121 -7.82 -11.32 1.86
CA ALA A 121 -7.83 -12.07 0.61
C ALA A 121 -9.12 -11.83 -0.20
N ALA A 122 -9.01 -11.96 -1.52
CA ALA A 122 -10.12 -11.89 -2.44
C ALA A 122 -9.86 -12.77 -3.68
N GLU A 123 -10.94 -13.27 -4.30
CA GLU A 123 -10.88 -13.98 -5.59
C GLU A 123 -10.88 -13.03 -6.80
N SER A 124 -11.29 -11.77 -6.58
CA SER A 124 -11.23 -10.68 -7.55
C SER A 124 -10.55 -9.48 -6.91
N ILE A 125 -9.73 -8.76 -7.66
CA ILE A 125 -9.06 -7.55 -7.16
C ILE A 125 -10.07 -6.52 -6.67
N MET A 126 -11.20 -6.39 -7.37
CA MET A 126 -12.30 -5.53 -6.96
C MET A 126 -13.08 -6.12 -5.77
N GLY A 127 -12.66 -7.21 -5.14
CA GLY A 127 -13.32 -7.82 -3.99
C GLY A 127 -14.51 -8.73 -4.33
N PRO A 128 -15.24 -9.23 -3.32
CA PRO A 128 -15.14 -8.86 -1.91
C PRO A 128 -13.82 -9.27 -1.26
N TRP A 129 -13.38 -8.49 -0.26
CA TRP A 129 -12.17 -8.73 0.51
C TRP A 129 -12.52 -9.27 1.91
N GLU A 130 -11.95 -10.42 2.27
CA GLU A 130 -12.10 -11.05 3.57
C GLU A 130 -10.85 -10.84 4.42
N THR A 131 -11.03 -10.45 5.69
CA THR A 131 -9.92 -10.30 6.65
C THR A 131 -9.59 -11.65 7.27
N MET A 132 -8.36 -12.11 7.06
CA MET A 132 -7.88 -13.41 7.51
C MET A 132 -7.14 -13.36 8.86
N GLY A 133 -6.75 -12.16 9.31
CA GLY A 133 -6.05 -11.92 10.58
C GLY A 133 -4.59 -11.53 10.41
N ASN A 134 -3.81 -11.61 11.49
CA ASN A 134 -2.41 -11.19 11.49
C ASN A 134 -1.49 -12.24 10.84
N PRO A 135 -0.80 -11.90 9.72
CA PRO A 135 0.10 -12.83 9.04
C PRO A 135 1.42 -13.05 9.80
N CYS A 136 1.78 -12.17 10.74
CA CYS A 136 3.02 -12.23 11.52
C CYS A 136 2.91 -13.23 12.67
N ILE A 137 2.98 -14.52 12.37
CA ILE A 137 2.84 -15.61 13.36
C ILE A 137 4.16 -16.08 14.01
N GLY A 138 5.31 -15.68 13.46
CA GLY A 138 6.65 -16.01 13.97
C GLY A 138 7.28 -14.92 14.84
N GLY A 139 8.37 -15.24 15.55
CA GLY A 139 9.16 -14.27 16.32
C GLY A 139 8.64 -13.96 17.72
N ASN A 140 9.27 -13.00 18.41
CA ASN A 140 8.81 -12.51 19.72
C ASN A 140 7.58 -11.58 19.56
N LYS A 141 6.93 -11.22 20.68
CA LYS A 141 5.71 -10.39 20.67
C LYS A 141 5.87 -9.07 19.91
N MET A 142 7.04 -8.43 20.01
CA MET A 142 7.33 -7.15 19.35
C MET A 142 7.26 -7.27 17.83
N PHE A 143 7.84 -8.33 17.25
CA PHE A 143 7.79 -8.56 15.80
C PHE A 143 6.36 -8.81 15.29
N ARG A 144 5.51 -9.47 16.09
CA ARG A 144 4.11 -9.71 15.72
C ARG A 144 3.23 -8.47 15.77
N GLN A 145 3.63 -7.48 16.56
CA GLN A 145 2.95 -6.20 16.73
C GLN A 145 3.49 -5.09 15.81
N THR A 146 4.36 -5.44 14.85
CA THR A 146 4.97 -4.48 13.92
C THR A 146 4.66 -4.88 12.48
N THR A 147 3.89 -4.05 11.77
CA THR A 147 3.51 -4.30 10.37
C THR A 147 4.66 -4.01 9.40
N PHE A 148 5.21 -2.79 9.43
CA PHE A 148 6.30 -2.37 8.56
C PHE A 148 7.42 -1.75 9.40
N PHE A 149 8.64 -2.28 9.25
CA PHE A 149 9.84 -1.65 9.83
C PHE A 149 10.33 -0.41 9.05
N ALA A 150 9.57 0.03 8.04
CA ALA A 150 9.83 1.26 7.31
C ALA A 150 9.41 2.54 8.07
N GLN A 151 8.72 2.38 9.21
CA GLN A 151 8.32 3.48 10.09
C GLN A 151 9.53 3.92 10.92
N VAL A 152 10.34 4.81 10.34
CA VAL A 152 11.47 5.42 11.03
C VAL A 152 11.11 6.88 11.32
N GLY A 153 10.81 7.17 12.59
CA GLY A 153 10.61 8.54 13.06
C GLY A 153 11.95 9.26 13.24
N GLY A 154 12.08 10.45 12.66
CA GLY A 154 13.24 11.33 12.83
C GLY A 154 13.01 12.69 12.14
N PRO A 155 13.69 13.77 12.57
CA PRO A 155 13.72 15.02 11.81
C PRO A 155 14.28 14.74 10.41
N ALA A 156 13.68 15.31 9.37
CA ALA A 156 14.07 15.08 7.97
C ALA A 156 15.55 15.38 7.65
N ASP A 157 16.22 16.11 8.54
CA ASP A 157 17.53 16.73 8.28
C ASP A 157 18.67 16.15 9.13
N ARG A 158 18.44 15.02 9.83
CA ARG A 158 19.50 14.34 10.60
C ARG A 158 19.62 12.86 10.22
N PRO A 159 20.83 12.35 9.94
CA PRO A 159 21.06 10.91 9.92
C PRO A 159 20.81 10.34 11.32
N LEU A 160 20.16 9.19 11.37
CA LEU A 160 19.79 8.53 12.62
C LEU A 160 20.96 7.74 13.21
N ASP A 161 21.11 7.81 14.53
CA ASP A 161 22.14 7.09 15.30
C ASP A 161 21.89 5.56 15.39
N TYR A 162 20.79 5.05 14.83
CA TYR A 162 20.49 3.61 14.74
C TYR A 162 20.50 3.15 13.28
N ASP A 163 21.71 3.07 12.72
CA ASP A 163 21.96 2.37 11.47
C ASP A 163 21.89 0.85 11.73
N PHE A 164 20.95 0.15 11.10
CA PHE A 164 20.87 -1.32 11.13
C PHE A 164 21.98 -2.00 10.31
N GLY A 165 23.04 -1.27 9.93
CA GLY A 165 24.19 -1.82 9.20
C GLY A 165 23.83 -2.24 7.78
N PHE A 166 22.73 -1.70 7.23
CA PHE A 166 22.39 -1.85 5.83
C PHE A 166 22.79 -0.56 5.12
N PRO A 167 23.44 -0.62 3.94
CA PRO A 167 23.74 0.58 3.18
C PRO A 167 22.44 1.37 2.95
N VAL A 168 22.52 2.69 3.06
CA VAL A 168 21.40 3.64 2.89
C VAL A 168 20.62 3.28 1.63
N TRP A 169 19.50 2.59 1.79
CA TRP A 169 18.63 2.25 0.67
C TRP A 169 17.86 3.50 0.27
N SER A 170 18.27 4.10 -0.84
CA SER A 170 17.35 4.85 -1.67
C SER A 170 16.22 3.93 -2.12
N ARG A 171 14.97 4.34 -1.85
CA ARG A 171 13.68 3.78 -2.31
C ARG A 171 13.12 2.67 -1.41
N VAL A 172 12.05 2.98 -0.67
CA VAL A 172 11.13 1.96 -0.16
C VAL A 172 10.48 1.28 -1.37
N SER A 173 11.03 0.13 -1.74
CA SER A 173 10.34 -0.88 -2.53
C SER A 173 9.93 -1.96 -1.53
N ILE A 174 8.64 -2.27 -1.41
CA ILE A 174 8.23 -3.50 -0.73
C ILE A 174 8.74 -4.64 -1.61
N TYR A 175 9.94 -5.13 -1.30
CA TYR A 175 10.54 -6.26 -1.99
C TYR A 175 9.89 -7.53 -1.44
N TRP A 176 8.92 -8.06 -2.18
CA TRP A 176 8.41 -9.40 -1.91
C TRP A 176 9.53 -10.40 -2.25
N HIS A 177 10.28 -10.83 -1.23
CA HIS A 177 11.30 -11.86 -1.37
C HIS A 177 10.68 -13.11 -2.01
N ARG A 178 11.41 -13.77 -2.95
CA ARG A 178 10.99 -14.99 -3.69
C ARG A 178 10.61 -16.21 -2.81
N LYS A 179 10.61 -16.06 -1.48
CA LYS A 179 10.24 -17.11 -0.50
C LYS A 179 9.11 -16.65 0.41
N TRP A 180 8.14 -15.89 -0.09
CA TRP A 180 6.90 -15.71 0.64
C TRP A 180 6.11 -17.02 0.64
N ARG A 181 5.68 -17.46 1.82
CA ARG A 181 4.83 -18.64 2.00
C ARG A 181 3.65 -18.20 2.84
N LEU A 182 2.44 -18.58 2.42
CA LEU A 182 1.25 -18.39 3.24
C LEU A 182 1.47 -19.06 4.61
N PRO A 183 1.06 -18.42 5.72
CA PRO A 183 1.08 -19.04 7.04
C PRO A 183 0.39 -20.41 7.03
N SER A 184 0.92 -21.36 7.79
CA SER A 184 0.33 -22.70 7.91
C SER A 184 -1.14 -22.61 8.37
N GLY A 185 -2.06 -23.13 7.55
CA GLY A 185 -3.51 -23.08 7.81
C GLY A 185 -4.29 -22.16 6.84
N TRP A 186 -3.59 -21.27 6.13
CA TRP A 186 -4.20 -20.38 5.14
C TRP A 186 -4.25 -21.12 3.80
N ARG A 187 -5.42 -21.71 3.48
CA ARG A 187 -5.70 -22.24 2.14
C ARG A 187 -6.22 -21.06 1.29
N GLY A 188 -5.78 -20.96 0.03
CA GLY A 188 -6.37 -19.99 -0.90
C GLY A 188 -7.89 -20.14 -0.93
N LEU A 189 -8.58 -19.02 -1.10
CA LEU A 189 -10.01 -19.02 -1.43
C LEU A 189 -10.16 -19.80 -2.76
N LYS A 190 -11.14 -20.70 -2.83
CA LYS A 190 -11.21 -21.75 -3.84
C LYS A 190 -11.62 -21.23 -5.21
#